data_AF-A0A519MZQ0-F1
#
_entry.id   AF-A0A519MZQ0-F1
#
_cell.length_a   1.000
_cell.length_b   1.000
_cell.length_c   1.000
_cell.angle_alpha   90.00
_cell.angle_beta   90.00
_cell.angle_gamma   90.00
#
_symmetry.space_group_name_H-M   'P 1'
#
loop_
_entity.id
_entity.type
_entity.pdbx_description
1 polymer ?
#
loop_
_entity_poly.entity_id
_entity_poly.type
_entity_poly.pdbx_seq_one_letter_code
_entity_poly.pdbx_strand_id
1 'polypeptide(L)'
;MATYNKRGFKAPKEKEEKDPTLDGAYIDDVNVDEKDSTTAGVFNTLDETANKTEAWVEKNQKAIFGVVGAIALVVVGYVCYHKFIAGPKEDTAAEAMFVAQQNFQKAVDGIKPDSLFVLALNGSEGQYGFKEIADKYSGTDAGNLANYYAGISYLNTGKYSEAIASLEKFKSKDVVLSTLAIGATGDAFSQKNQPKEALEYYVKASESNKNEFTTPMYLMKAGKTALAMGKKEDALKYFQDIKDNYDASPEASQVDALIGLAQ
;
A
#
# COMPACT_ATOMS: atom_id res chain seq x y z
N MET A 1 -24.04 42.99 -42.83
CA MET A 1 -23.56 42.71 -41.46
C MET A 1 -24.78 42.39 -40.62
N ALA A 2 -24.92 41.15 -40.13
CA ALA A 2 -26.09 40.72 -39.38
C ALA A 2 -25.63 40.17 -38.02
N THR A 3 -25.97 40.90 -36.96
CA THR A 3 -25.74 40.57 -35.56
C THR A 3 -26.79 39.58 -35.08
N TYR A 4 -26.35 38.48 -34.46
CA TYR A 4 -27.23 37.44 -33.92
C TYR A 4 -27.50 37.72 -32.43
N ASN A 5 -28.75 38.04 -32.11
CA ASN A 5 -29.22 38.33 -30.75
C ASN A 5 -30.14 37.18 -30.30
N LYS A 6 -29.66 36.29 -29.40
CA LYS A 6 -30.46 35.18 -28.85
C LYS A 6 -31.37 35.71 -27.74
N ARG A 7 -32.64 35.95 -28.08
CA ARG A 7 -33.74 36.23 -27.15
C ARG A 7 -34.04 35.01 -26.28
N GLY A 8 -34.20 35.25 -24.98
CA GLY A 8 -34.64 34.26 -24.00
C GLY A 8 -36.09 33.82 -24.24
N PHE A 9 -36.31 32.51 -24.22
CA PHE A 9 -37.64 31.91 -24.23
C PHE A 9 -38.22 31.97 -22.81
N LYS A 10 -39.31 32.73 -22.65
CA LYS A 10 -40.25 32.58 -21.53
C LYS A 10 -41.41 31.70 -22.02
N ALA A 11 -41.73 30.64 -21.29
CA ALA A 11 -42.88 29.80 -21.58
C ALA A 11 -44.21 30.59 -21.41
N PRO A 12 -45.27 30.29 -22.19
CA PRO A 12 -46.53 31.01 -22.14
C PRO A 12 -47.32 30.65 -20.86
N LYS A 13 -48.04 31.63 -20.28
CA LYS A 13 -49.01 31.41 -19.21
C LYS A 13 -50.27 30.71 -19.76
N GLU A 14 -50.76 29.72 -19.04
CA GLU A 14 -52.08 29.10 -19.27
C GLU A 14 -53.22 30.10 -19.10
N LYS A 15 -54.23 29.97 -19.97
CA LYS A 15 -55.47 30.75 -19.95
C LYS A 15 -56.49 30.05 -19.04
N GLU A 16 -57.15 30.81 -18.19
CA GLU A 16 -58.39 30.39 -17.53
C GLU A 16 -59.53 30.31 -18.56
N GLU A 17 -60.14 29.13 -18.73
CA GLU A 17 -61.43 29.00 -19.42
C GLU A 17 -62.50 28.57 -18.41
N LYS A 18 -63.56 29.38 -18.36
CA LYS A 18 -64.76 29.18 -17.54
C LYS A 18 -65.76 28.27 -18.26
N ASP A 19 -66.29 27.35 -17.48
CA ASP A 19 -67.38 26.40 -17.75
C ASP A 19 -68.73 27.07 -18.11
N PRO A 20 -69.52 26.50 -19.04
CA PRO A 20 -70.96 26.64 -19.06
C PRO A 20 -71.71 25.28 -19.01
N THR A 21 -72.24 24.98 -17.81
CA THR A 21 -73.60 24.46 -17.50
C THR A 21 -74.21 23.29 -18.29
N LEU A 22 -74.40 22.18 -17.56
CA LEU A 22 -75.61 21.32 -17.41
C LEU A 22 -76.42 20.89 -18.66
N ASP A 23 -76.45 19.58 -18.95
CA ASP A 23 -77.69 18.80 -19.14
C ASP A 23 -77.45 17.27 -19.23
N GLY A 24 -78.19 16.50 -18.42
CA GLY A 24 -78.82 15.25 -18.84
C GLY A 24 -78.04 13.92 -18.94
N ALA A 25 -78.08 13.15 -17.84
CA ALA A 25 -78.30 11.68 -17.78
C ALA A 25 -77.20 10.68 -18.25
N TYR A 26 -76.62 10.02 -17.24
CA TYR A 26 -76.13 8.63 -17.14
C TYR A 26 -75.13 8.09 -18.19
N ILE A 27 -73.86 8.01 -17.77
CA ILE A 27 -73.12 6.73 -17.78
C ILE A 27 -72.55 6.53 -16.38
N ASP A 28 -72.81 5.33 -15.86
CA ASP A 28 -72.51 4.83 -14.53
C ASP A 28 -71.11 5.15 -14.02
N ASP A 29 -71.03 5.31 -12.71
CA ASP A 29 -69.81 5.30 -11.89
C ASP A 29 -68.80 4.27 -12.40
N VAL A 30 -67.83 4.69 -13.20
CA VAL A 30 -66.51 4.08 -13.14
C VAL A 30 -65.75 4.85 -12.07
N ASN A 31 -66.06 4.52 -10.82
CA ASN A 31 -65.13 4.73 -9.72
C ASN A 31 -63.89 3.88 -10.02
N VAL A 32 -62.98 4.38 -10.86
CA VAL A 32 -61.61 3.90 -10.86
C VAL A 32 -61.03 4.41 -9.55
N ASP A 33 -61.21 3.62 -8.50
CA ASP A 33 -60.50 3.81 -7.24
C ASP A 33 -59.01 3.88 -7.64
N GLU A 34 -58.34 4.99 -7.34
CA GLU A 34 -56.92 5.24 -7.68
C GLU A 34 -55.99 4.09 -7.21
N LYS A 35 -56.52 3.20 -6.37
CA LYS A 35 -55.91 1.99 -5.84
C LYS A 35 -55.69 0.85 -6.85
N ASP A 36 -56.38 0.83 -8.00
CA ASP A 36 -56.33 -0.32 -8.93
C ASP A 36 -55.46 -0.12 -10.18
N SER A 37 -54.77 1.02 -10.33
CA SER A 37 -53.77 1.22 -11.40
C SER A 37 -52.36 0.97 -10.87
N THR A 38 -51.76 -0.15 -11.28
CA THR A 38 -50.37 -0.51 -10.94
C THR A 38 -49.37 0.60 -11.28
N THR A 39 -49.63 1.37 -12.35
CA THR A 39 -48.80 2.51 -12.73
C THR A 39 -49.00 3.70 -11.80
N ALA A 40 -50.23 4.02 -11.38
CA ALA A 40 -50.51 5.11 -10.43
C ALA A 40 -49.98 4.82 -9.02
N GLY A 41 -50.06 3.57 -8.55
CA GLY A 41 -49.44 3.14 -7.30
C GLY A 41 -47.92 3.26 -7.31
N VAL A 42 -47.27 2.99 -8.44
CA VAL A 42 -45.82 3.21 -8.59
C VAL A 42 -45.48 4.70 -8.57
N PHE A 43 -46.23 5.57 -9.25
CA PHE A 43 -45.99 7.03 -9.18
C PHE A 43 -46.26 7.61 -7.78
N ASN A 44 -47.35 7.20 -7.12
CA ASN A 44 -47.66 7.66 -5.75
C ASN A 44 -46.63 7.18 -4.73
N THR A 45 -46.12 5.94 -4.86
CA THR A 45 -45.07 5.43 -3.97
C THR A 45 -43.72 6.11 -4.22
N LEU A 46 -43.41 6.46 -5.48
CA LEU A 46 -42.23 7.25 -5.82
C LEU A 46 -42.33 8.68 -5.28
N ASP A 47 -43.47 9.34 -5.44
CA ASP A 47 -43.72 10.70 -4.93
C ASP A 47 -43.75 10.72 -3.41
N GLU A 48 -44.36 9.73 -2.76
CA GLU A 48 -44.39 9.64 -1.30
C GLU A 48 -42.99 9.35 -0.72
N THR A 49 -42.17 8.55 -1.42
CA THR A 49 -40.78 8.28 -1.03
C THR A 49 -39.88 9.49 -1.24
N ALA A 50 -40.08 10.22 -2.34
CA ALA A 50 -39.40 11.48 -2.62
C ALA A 50 -39.75 12.53 -1.55
N ASN A 51 -41.04 12.74 -1.26
CA ASN A 51 -41.52 13.67 -0.23
C ASN A 51 -40.99 13.31 1.17
N LYS A 52 -40.91 12.01 1.52
CA LYS A 52 -40.32 11.54 2.79
C LYS A 52 -38.82 11.79 2.86
N THR A 53 -38.11 11.66 1.74
CA THR A 53 -36.66 11.94 1.66
C THR A 53 -36.40 13.44 1.74
N GLU A 54 -37.17 14.26 1.03
CA GLU A 54 -37.10 15.73 1.08
C GLU A 54 -37.40 16.25 2.49
N ALA A 55 -38.50 15.85 3.11
CA ALA A 55 -38.85 16.27 4.47
C ALA A 55 -37.80 15.84 5.52
N TRP A 56 -37.18 14.67 5.34
CA TRP A 56 -36.09 14.22 6.21
C TRP A 56 -34.81 15.04 6.01
N VAL A 57 -34.44 15.33 4.75
CA VAL A 57 -33.28 16.17 4.44
C VAL A 57 -33.50 17.59 4.96
N GLU A 58 -34.66 18.20 4.75
CA GLU A 58 -35.01 19.52 5.29
C GLU A 58 -34.89 19.55 6.81
N LYS A 59 -35.44 18.53 7.49
CA LYS A 59 -35.38 18.43 8.96
C LYS A 59 -33.95 18.28 9.49
N ASN A 60 -33.08 17.58 8.75
CA ASN A 60 -31.70 17.29 9.15
C ASN A 60 -30.65 18.15 8.44
N GLN A 61 -31.08 19.15 7.66
CA GLN A 61 -30.23 19.91 6.74
C GLN A 61 -29.01 20.49 7.47
N LYS A 62 -29.20 21.08 8.66
CA LYS A 62 -28.09 21.63 9.47
C LYS A 62 -27.07 20.57 9.89
N ALA A 63 -27.54 19.38 10.28
CA ALA A 63 -26.65 18.27 10.65
C ALA A 63 -25.90 17.74 9.42
N ILE A 64 -26.58 17.60 8.28
CA ILE A 64 -25.97 17.17 7.01
C ILE A 64 -24.91 18.18 6.57
N PHE A 65 -25.21 19.49 6.54
CA PHE A 65 -24.22 20.53 6.22
C PHE A 65 -23.06 20.55 7.22
N GLY A 66 -23.33 20.31 8.51
CA GLY A 66 -22.28 20.19 9.52
C GLY A 66 -21.34 19.01 9.25
N VAL A 67 -21.88 17.82 8.97
CA VAL A 67 -21.10 16.62 8.66
C VAL A 67 -20.33 16.77 7.34
N VAL A 68 -20.99 17.21 6.28
CA VAL A 68 -20.36 17.44 4.96
C VAL A 68 -19.27 18.52 5.09
N GLY A 69 -19.53 19.60 5.81
CA GLY A 69 -18.55 20.64 6.09
C GLY A 69 -17.35 20.12 6.88
N ALA A 70 -17.57 19.28 7.89
CA ALA A 70 -16.49 18.65 8.65
C ALA A 70 -15.64 17.72 7.77
N ILE A 71 -16.25 16.89 6.93
CA ILE A 71 -15.54 16.03 5.97
C ILE A 71 -14.73 16.88 4.99
N ALA A 72 -15.34 17.94 4.43
CA ALA A 72 -14.66 18.86 3.52
C ALA A 72 -13.44 19.51 4.19
N LEU A 73 -13.56 19.95 5.44
CA LEU A 73 -12.43 20.50 6.20
C LEU A 73 -11.30 19.47 6.41
N VAL A 74 -11.63 18.22 6.72
CA VAL A 74 -10.64 17.13 6.85
C VAL A 74 -9.93 16.88 5.52
N VAL A 75 -10.66 16.81 4.41
CA VAL A 75 -10.08 16.58 3.07
C VAL A 75 -9.17 17.75 2.68
N VAL A 76 -9.61 19.00 2.87
CA VAL A 76 -8.78 20.18 2.58
C VAL A 76 -7.53 20.18 3.46
N GLY A 77 -7.67 19.91 4.76
CA GLY A 77 -6.54 19.79 5.68
C GLY A 77 -5.52 18.74 5.22
N TYR A 78 -6.00 17.55 4.81
CA TYR A 78 -5.17 16.49 4.26
C TYR A 78 -4.44 16.92 2.99
N VAL A 79 -5.14 17.53 2.03
CA VAL A 79 -4.54 18.00 0.76
C VAL A 79 -3.49 19.07 1.02
N CYS A 80 -3.78 20.05 1.89
CA CYS A 80 -2.83 21.09 2.27
C CYS A 80 -1.58 20.50 2.93
N TYR A 81 -1.75 19.59 3.91
CA TYR A 81 -0.64 18.92 4.56
C TYR A 81 0.22 18.14 3.55
N HIS A 82 -0.41 17.37 2.67
CA HIS A 82 0.30 16.59 1.68
C HIS A 82 1.05 17.46 0.67
N LYS A 83 0.45 18.55 0.18
CA LYS A 83 1.04 19.41 -0.85
C LYS A 83 2.13 20.34 -0.32
N PHE A 84 1.99 20.86 0.90
CA PHE A 84 2.88 21.89 1.42
C PHE A 84 3.88 21.40 2.47
N ILE A 85 3.67 20.21 3.05
CA ILE A 85 4.55 19.66 4.09
C ILE A 85 5.09 18.29 3.68
N ALA A 86 4.23 17.30 3.48
CA ALA A 86 4.69 15.92 3.27
C ALA A 86 5.41 15.75 1.92
N GLY A 87 4.83 16.24 0.82
CA GLY A 87 5.41 16.14 -0.52
C GLY A 87 6.79 16.80 -0.63
N PRO A 88 6.96 18.08 -0.27
CA PRO A 88 8.28 18.72 -0.32
C PRO A 88 9.33 18.04 0.58
N LYS A 89 8.91 17.52 1.74
CA LYS A 89 9.80 16.76 2.63
C LYS A 89 10.23 15.44 2.00
N GLU A 90 9.34 14.75 1.29
CA GLU A 90 9.64 13.54 0.51
C GLU A 90 10.65 13.84 -0.60
N ASP A 91 10.40 14.88 -1.41
CA ASP A 91 11.27 15.25 -2.53
C ASP A 91 12.68 15.61 -2.05
N THR A 92 12.78 16.39 -0.97
CA THR A 92 14.06 16.76 -0.36
C THR A 92 14.79 15.54 0.21
N ALA A 93 14.05 14.59 0.80
CA ALA A 93 14.62 13.35 1.32
C ALA A 93 15.17 12.47 0.19
N ALA A 94 14.42 12.33 -0.91
CA ALA A 94 14.84 11.57 -2.08
C ALA A 94 16.08 12.18 -2.74
N GLU A 95 16.15 13.50 -2.88
CA GLU A 95 17.33 14.20 -3.39
C GLU A 95 18.55 13.97 -2.49
N ALA A 96 18.38 14.08 -1.16
CA ALA A 96 19.45 13.85 -0.20
C ALA A 96 20.04 12.43 -0.26
N MET A 97 19.26 11.43 -0.71
CA MET A 97 19.72 10.04 -0.84
C MET A 97 20.61 9.79 -2.05
N PHE A 98 20.60 10.67 -3.05
CA PHE A 98 21.17 10.38 -4.36
C PHE A 98 22.67 10.00 -4.29
N VAL A 99 23.48 10.76 -3.55
CA VAL A 99 24.92 10.47 -3.41
C VAL A 99 25.16 9.20 -2.59
N ALA A 100 24.38 8.98 -1.52
CA ALA A 100 24.46 7.76 -0.73
C ALA A 100 24.11 6.51 -1.56
N GLN A 101 23.08 6.58 -2.42
CA GLN A 101 22.71 5.50 -3.35
C GLN A 101 23.79 5.24 -4.39
N GLN A 102 24.45 6.27 -4.93
CA GLN A 102 25.57 6.07 -5.85
C GLN A 102 26.74 5.33 -5.19
N ASN A 103 27.11 5.72 -3.97
CA ASN A 103 28.16 5.01 -3.23
C ASN A 103 27.75 3.57 -2.92
N PHE A 104 26.51 3.36 -2.49
CA PHE A 104 25.96 2.03 -2.25
C PHE A 104 26.00 1.15 -3.50
N GLN A 105 25.58 1.68 -4.65
CA GLN A 105 25.58 0.92 -5.90
C GLN A 105 27.00 0.52 -6.29
N LYS A 106 27.96 1.46 -6.25
CA LYS A 106 29.38 1.16 -6.51
C LYS A 106 29.93 0.12 -5.53
N ALA A 107 29.48 0.12 -4.27
CA ALA A 107 29.87 -0.87 -3.27
C ALA A 107 29.34 -2.27 -3.64
N VAL A 108 28.07 -2.36 -4.03
CA VAL A 108 27.43 -3.59 -4.50
C VAL A 108 28.11 -4.13 -5.77
N ASP A 109 28.55 -3.23 -6.66
CA ASP A 109 29.31 -3.58 -7.87
C ASP A 109 30.76 -4.04 -7.57
N GLY A 110 31.17 -4.06 -6.29
CA GLY A 110 32.47 -4.55 -5.85
C GLY A 110 33.61 -3.52 -5.87
N ILE A 111 33.30 -2.24 -6.10
CA ILE A 111 34.32 -1.19 -6.14
C ILE A 111 34.62 -0.73 -4.70
N LYS A 112 35.67 -1.26 -4.07
CA LYS A 112 36.07 -0.90 -2.68
C LYS A 112 34.87 -0.95 -1.70
N PRO A 113 34.17 -2.10 -1.60
CA PRO A 113 32.86 -2.21 -0.97
C PRO A 113 32.82 -1.66 0.46
N ASP A 114 33.77 -2.05 1.31
CA ASP A 114 33.81 -1.63 2.71
C ASP A 114 33.81 -0.10 2.86
N SER A 115 34.66 0.58 2.09
CA SER A 115 34.78 2.03 2.15
C SER A 115 33.52 2.71 1.65
N LEU A 116 32.95 2.22 0.55
CA LEU A 116 31.78 2.83 -0.07
C LEU A 116 30.50 2.59 0.73
N PHE A 117 30.32 1.45 1.40
CA PHE A 117 29.22 1.26 2.34
C PHE A 117 29.33 2.21 3.54
N VAL A 118 30.55 2.46 4.04
CA VAL A 118 30.77 3.45 5.11
C VAL A 118 30.42 4.86 4.63
N LEU A 119 30.78 5.25 3.41
CA LEU A 119 30.41 6.54 2.83
C LEU A 119 28.90 6.65 2.60
N ALA A 120 28.25 5.59 2.11
CA ALA A 120 26.81 5.55 1.94
C ALA A 120 26.06 5.72 3.28
N LEU A 121 26.60 5.13 4.36
CA LEU A 121 26.03 5.26 5.71
C LEU A 121 26.20 6.64 6.33
N ASN A 122 27.41 7.19 6.27
CA ASN A 122 27.79 8.38 7.02
C ASN A 122 27.70 9.68 6.21
N GLY A 123 27.57 9.58 4.90
CA GLY A 123 27.58 10.71 3.99
C GLY A 123 28.94 10.94 3.35
N SER A 124 28.91 11.66 2.23
CA SER A 124 30.09 12.07 1.47
C SER A 124 29.76 13.32 0.66
N GLU A 125 30.77 14.06 0.21
CA GLU A 125 30.59 15.20 -0.71
C GLU A 125 29.65 16.30 -0.15
N GLY A 126 29.63 16.45 1.18
CA GLY A 126 28.75 17.39 1.87
C GLY A 126 27.27 16.95 1.91
N GLN A 127 26.95 15.75 1.43
CA GLN A 127 25.61 15.18 1.44
C GLN A 127 25.42 14.19 2.59
N TYR A 128 24.17 14.03 3.02
CA TYR A 128 23.80 13.10 4.08
C TYR A 128 23.98 11.64 3.65
N GLY A 129 24.35 10.79 4.61
CA GLY A 129 24.30 9.33 4.46
C GLY A 129 22.96 8.75 4.91
N PHE A 130 22.73 7.48 4.61
CA PHE A 130 21.47 6.80 4.94
C PHE A 130 21.09 6.87 6.42
N LYS A 131 22.09 6.86 7.32
CA LYS A 131 21.83 6.99 8.76
C LYS A 131 21.13 8.32 9.09
N GLU A 132 21.65 9.42 8.57
CA GLU A 132 21.14 10.76 8.85
C GLU A 132 19.82 11.03 8.11
N ILE A 133 19.67 10.48 6.90
CA ILE A 133 18.43 10.59 6.13
C ILE A 133 17.29 9.84 6.83
N ALA A 134 17.54 8.62 7.31
CA ALA A 134 16.56 7.83 8.05
C ALA A 134 16.06 8.55 9.31
N ASP A 135 16.94 9.31 9.98
CA ASP A 135 16.61 10.07 11.18
C ASP A 135 15.85 11.37 10.86
N LYS A 136 16.42 12.24 10.02
CA LYS A 136 15.85 13.56 9.68
C LYS A 136 14.53 13.46 8.90
N TYR A 137 14.44 12.50 7.99
CA TYR A 137 13.28 12.30 7.13
C TYR A 137 12.42 11.14 7.59
N SER A 138 12.47 10.79 8.88
CA SER A 138 11.52 9.85 9.47
C SER A 138 10.07 10.26 9.16
N GLY A 139 9.28 9.27 8.74
CA GLY A 139 7.89 9.43 8.29
C GLY A 139 7.71 9.68 6.78
N THR A 140 8.78 9.80 6.01
CA THR A 140 8.74 9.82 4.53
C THR A 140 9.09 8.44 3.95
N ASP A 141 8.69 8.17 2.72
CA ASP A 141 9.00 6.91 2.03
C ASP A 141 10.52 6.78 1.79
N ALA A 142 11.19 7.88 1.45
CA ALA A 142 12.65 7.97 1.34
C ALA A 142 13.35 7.72 2.68
N GLY A 143 12.88 8.32 3.79
CA GLY A 143 13.42 8.06 5.12
C GLY A 143 13.23 6.61 5.55
N ASN A 144 12.09 6.02 5.20
CA ASN A 144 11.87 4.58 5.37
C ASN A 144 12.85 3.76 4.51
N LEU A 145 12.98 4.04 3.22
CA LEU A 145 13.93 3.36 2.33
C LEU A 145 15.39 3.51 2.79
N ALA A 146 15.74 4.64 3.42
CA ALA A 146 17.06 4.85 4.01
C ALA A 146 17.36 3.86 5.13
N ASN A 147 16.35 3.41 5.89
CA ASN A 147 16.53 2.36 6.89
C ASN A 147 16.94 1.02 6.25
N TYR A 148 16.35 0.67 5.09
CA TYR A 148 16.75 -0.53 4.34
C TYR A 148 18.21 -0.44 3.91
N TYR A 149 18.59 0.64 3.20
CA TYR A 149 19.96 0.80 2.72
C TYR A 149 20.97 0.88 3.87
N ALA A 150 20.63 1.57 4.96
CA ALA A 150 21.46 1.61 6.16
C ALA A 150 21.64 0.20 6.74
N GLY A 151 20.56 -0.57 6.85
CA GLY A 151 20.58 -1.97 7.29
C GLY A 151 21.53 -2.84 6.49
N ILE A 152 21.42 -2.82 5.15
CA ILE A 152 22.30 -3.58 4.27
C ILE A 152 23.75 -3.10 4.37
N SER A 153 23.97 -1.78 4.46
CA SER A 153 25.33 -1.23 4.57
C SER A 153 25.98 -1.58 5.92
N TYR A 154 25.20 -1.59 7.01
CA TYR A 154 25.65 -2.05 8.31
C TYR A 154 26.00 -3.54 8.31
N LEU A 155 25.17 -4.37 7.65
CA LEU A 155 25.44 -5.80 7.49
C LEU A 155 26.78 -6.04 6.78
N ASN A 156 27.02 -5.33 5.66
CA ASN A 156 28.26 -5.46 4.89
C ASN A 156 29.49 -4.86 5.58
N THR A 157 29.31 -4.01 6.59
CA THR A 157 30.41 -3.41 7.37
C THR A 157 30.60 -4.04 8.75
N GLY A 158 29.98 -5.20 9.00
CA GLY A 158 30.14 -5.96 10.24
C GLY A 158 29.37 -5.41 11.45
N LYS A 159 28.52 -4.40 11.25
CA LYS A 159 27.73 -3.74 12.32
C LYS A 159 26.36 -4.39 12.46
N TYR A 160 26.36 -5.66 12.84
CA TYR A 160 25.16 -6.51 12.76
C TYR A 160 24.01 -6.06 13.67
N SER A 161 24.31 -5.50 14.85
CA SER A 161 23.25 -5.00 15.75
C SER A 161 22.55 -3.76 15.17
N GLU A 162 23.32 -2.84 14.57
CA GLU A 162 22.78 -1.67 13.87
C GLU A 162 22.05 -2.07 12.58
N ALA A 163 22.49 -3.13 11.91
CA ALA A 163 21.82 -3.71 10.75
C ALA A 163 20.41 -4.17 11.11
N ILE A 164 20.27 -4.99 12.17
CA ILE A 164 18.97 -5.47 12.67
C ILE A 164 18.08 -4.27 13.03
N ALA A 165 18.59 -3.34 13.84
CA ALA A 165 17.82 -2.18 14.28
C ALA A 165 17.33 -1.28 13.13
N SER A 166 18.07 -1.22 12.03
CA SER A 166 17.68 -0.45 10.84
C SER A 166 16.68 -1.23 9.98
N LEU A 167 16.94 -2.53 9.72
CA LEU A 167 16.05 -3.37 8.91
C LEU A 167 14.67 -3.56 9.56
N GLU A 168 14.59 -3.64 10.89
CA GLU A 168 13.30 -3.75 11.62
C GLU A 168 12.46 -2.48 11.55
N LYS A 169 13.08 -1.31 11.33
CA LYS A 169 12.36 -0.05 11.11
C LYS A 169 11.79 0.07 9.71
N PHE A 170 12.39 -0.61 8.74
CA PHE A 170 11.97 -0.58 7.35
C PHE A 170 10.65 -1.34 7.15
N LYS A 171 9.72 -0.73 6.41
CA LYS A 171 8.47 -1.35 5.99
C LYS A 171 8.20 -1.04 4.52
N SER A 172 7.80 -2.04 3.74
CA SER A 172 7.48 -1.84 2.33
C SER A 172 6.22 -2.59 1.94
N LYS A 173 5.50 -2.04 0.96
CA LYS A 173 4.44 -2.74 0.23
C LYS A 173 5.01 -3.59 -0.91
N ASP A 174 6.26 -3.32 -1.32
CA ASP A 174 6.98 -4.16 -2.26
C ASP A 174 7.35 -5.47 -1.57
N VAL A 175 6.69 -6.55 -2.01
CA VAL A 175 6.78 -7.87 -1.41
C VAL A 175 8.17 -8.50 -1.54
N VAL A 176 8.91 -8.18 -2.60
CA VAL A 176 10.27 -8.70 -2.80
C VAL A 176 11.20 -7.97 -1.85
N LEU A 177 11.16 -6.64 -1.83
CA LEU A 177 12.02 -5.83 -0.98
C LEU A 177 11.75 -6.07 0.52
N SER A 178 10.49 -6.25 0.91
CA SER A 178 10.15 -6.62 2.29
C SER A 178 10.70 -8.00 2.66
N THR A 179 10.63 -8.98 1.76
CA THR A 179 11.16 -10.33 1.98
C THR A 179 12.69 -10.31 2.10
N LEU A 180 13.36 -9.52 1.24
CA LEU A 180 14.80 -9.32 1.31
C LEU A 180 15.25 -8.69 2.64
N ALA A 181 14.51 -7.72 3.16
CA ALA A 181 14.82 -7.09 4.45
C ALA A 181 14.69 -8.08 5.62
N ILE A 182 13.65 -8.92 5.64
CA ILE A 182 13.47 -9.98 6.64
C ILE A 182 14.66 -10.95 6.58
N GLY A 183 15.02 -11.40 5.38
CA GLY A 183 16.13 -12.32 5.20
C GLY A 183 17.49 -11.73 5.57
N ALA A 184 17.74 -10.47 5.22
CA ALA A 184 18.95 -9.74 5.61
C ALA A 184 19.05 -9.56 7.15
N THR A 185 17.91 -9.49 7.84
CA THR A 185 17.87 -9.51 9.31
C THR A 185 18.31 -10.88 9.83
N GLY A 186 17.86 -11.97 9.19
CA GLY A 186 18.36 -13.32 9.46
C GLY A 186 19.86 -13.47 9.20
N ASP A 187 20.37 -12.88 8.12
CA ASP A 187 21.81 -12.84 7.83
C ASP A 187 22.59 -12.14 8.94
N ALA A 188 22.09 -11.00 9.45
CA ALA A 188 22.71 -10.30 10.57
C ALA A 188 22.74 -11.14 11.85
N PHE A 189 21.66 -11.84 12.19
CA PHE A 189 21.65 -12.78 13.32
C PHE A 189 22.62 -13.94 13.13
N SER A 190 22.70 -14.49 11.91
CA SER A 190 23.64 -15.57 11.59
C SER A 190 25.09 -15.13 11.82
N GLN A 191 25.45 -13.92 11.37
CA GLN A 191 26.79 -13.35 11.56
C GLN A 191 27.12 -13.06 13.03
N LYS A 192 26.10 -12.83 13.86
CA LYS A 192 26.25 -12.71 15.32
C LYS A 192 26.36 -14.06 16.05
N ASN A 193 26.46 -15.18 15.34
CA ASN A 193 26.40 -16.52 15.91
C ASN A 193 25.09 -16.78 16.69
N GLN A 194 23.97 -16.24 16.20
CA GLN A 194 22.62 -16.45 16.74
C GLN A 194 21.79 -17.30 15.75
N PRO A 195 22.09 -18.61 15.61
CA PRO A 195 21.52 -19.43 14.54
C PRO A 195 20.03 -19.73 14.73
N LYS A 196 19.50 -19.67 15.96
CA LYS A 196 18.06 -19.88 16.22
C LYS A 196 17.25 -18.73 15.62
N GLU A 197 17.64 -17.50 15.94
CA GLU A 197 17.02 -16.28 15.45
C GLU A 197 17.21 -16.16 13.93
N ALA A 198 18.39 -16.51 13.41
CA ALA A 198 18.63 -16.55 11.97
C ALA A 198 17.66 -17.51 11.26
N LEU A 199 17.49 -18.73 11.79
CA LEU A 199 16.56 -19.72 11.24
C LEU A 199 15.11 -19.19 11.23
N GLU A 200 14.65 -18.59 12.32
CA GLU A 200 13.31 -17.99 12.42
C GLU A 200 13.08 -16.93 11.33
N TYR A 201 14.06 -16.04 11.13
CA TYR A 201 13.98 -15.00 10.10
C TYR A 201 14.06 -15.56 8.68
N TYR A 202 14.85 -16.59 8.41
CA TYR A 202 14.88 -17.24 7.10
C TYR A 202 13.56 -17.94 6.77
N VAL A 203 12.97 -18.66 7.72
CA VAL A 203 11.65 -19.29 7.53
C VAL A 203 10.58 -18.22 7.32
N LYS A 204 10.61 -17.14 8.11
CA LYS A 204 9.70 -16.01 7.93
C LYS A 204 9.84 -15.38 6.55
N ALA A 205 11.05 -15.24 6.02
CA ALA A 205 11.29 -14.72 4.68
C ALA A 205 10.83 -15.70 3.58
N SER A 206 11.02 -17.01 3.74
CA SER A 206 10.53 -17.99 2.76
C SER A 206 9.00 -18.02 2.70
N GLU A 207 8.32 -17.72 3.82
CA GLU A 207 6.87 -17.74 3.94
C GLU A 207 6.19 -16.39 3.67
N SER A 208 6.92 -15.26 3.75
CA SER A 208 6.32 -13.92 3.64
C SER A 208 5.73 -13.63 2.26
N ASN A 209 6.32 -14.19 1.21
CA ASN A 209 5.81 -14.12 -0.14
C ASN A 209 6.31 -15.31 -0.95
N LYS A 210 5.48 -16.33 -1.18
CA LYS A 210 5.89 -17.51 -1.95
C LYS A 210 6.11 -17.16 -3.41
N ASN A 211 7.35 -17.32 -3.91
CA ASN A 211 7.72 -17.08 -5.30
C ASN A 211 9.01 -17.82 -5.70
N GLU A 212 9.23 -17.97 -7.00
CA GLU A 212 10.36 -18.71 -7.60
C GLU A 212 11.75 -18.13 -7.31
N PHE A 213 11.83 -16.92 -6.75
CA PHE A 213 13.10 -16.23 -6.54
C PHE A 213 13.53 -16.26 -5.08
N THR A 214 12.77 -15.61 -4.21
CA THR A 214 13.15 -15.45 -2.79
C THR A 214 12.84 -16.68 -1.93
N THR A 215 11.82 -17.47 -2.26
CA THR A 215 11.46 -18.64 -1.45
C THR A 215 12.55 -19.71 -1.45
N PRO A 216 13.02 -20.24 -2.60
CA PRO A 216 14.09 -21.23 -2.60
C PRO A 216 15.40 -20.70 -1.99
N MET A 217 15.72 -19.42 -2.22
CA MET A 217 16.88 -18.74 -1.62
C MET A 217 16.85 -18.78 -0.08
N TYR A 218 15.70 -18.46 0.55
CA TYR A 218 15.58 -18.45 2.00
C TYR A 218 15.34 -19.83 2.61
N LEU A 219 14.67 -20.75 1.90
CA LEU A 219 14.61 -22.17 2.29
C LEU A 219 16.02 -22.78 2.33
N MET A 220 16.89 -22.43 1.36
CA MET A 220 18.26 -22.93 1.32
C MET A 220 19.06 -22.46 2.53
N LYS A 221 18.93 -21.18 2.90
CA LYS A 221 19.54 -20.62 4.11
C LYS A 221 18.99 -21.29 5.37
N ALA A 222 17.67 -21.43 5.49
CA ALA A 222 17.02 -22.11 6.61
C ALA A 222 17.51 -23.57 6.76
N GLY A 223 17.56 -24.33 5.67
CA GLY A 223 18.05 -25.71 5.66
C GLY A 223 19.50 -25.83 6.10
N LYS A 224 20.39 -24.98 5.57
CA LYS A 224 21.80 -24.95 5.98
C LYS A 224 21.97 -24.60 7.46
N THR A 225 21.23 -23.61 7.96
CA THR A 225 21.24 -23.22 9.37
C THR A 225 20.69 -24.33 10.27
N ALA A 226 19.57 -24.95 9.90
CA ALA A 226 18.99 -26.07 10.64
C ALA A 226 19.95 -27.26 10.72
N LEU A 227 20.60 -27.61 9.61
CA LEU A 227 21.60 -28.68 9.55
C LEU A 227 22.80 -28.40 10.46
N ALA A 228 23.33 -27.17 10.42
CA ALA A 228 24.43 -26.74 11.29
C ALA A 228 24.06 -26.78 12.79
N MET A 229 22.77 -26.61 13.12
CA MET A 229 22.24 -26.75 14.48
C MET A 229 21.94 -28.22 14.87
N GLY A 230 22.19 -29.19 13.99
CA GLY A 230 21.86 -30.61 14.21
C GLY A 230 20.38 -30.94 14.03
N LYS A 231 19.55 -29.99 13.56
CA LYS A 231 18.13 -30.18 13.29
C LYS A 231 17.93 -30.79 11.91
N LYS A 232 18.35 -32.04 11.76
CA LYS A 232 18.36 -32.77 10.49
C LYS A 232 16.98 -32.89 9.83
N GLU A 233 15.96 -33.22 10.62
CA GLU A 233 14.57 -33.35 10.11
C GLU A 233 14.04 -32.04 9.52
N ASP A 234 14.23 -30.92 10.22
CA ASP A 234 13.86 -29.59 9.73
C ASP A 234 14.64 -29.24 8.44
N ALA A 235 15.95 -29.50 8.44
CA ALA A 235 16.80 -29.24 7.28
C ALA A 235 16.34 -30.03 6.05
N LEU A 236 16.06 -31.32 6.22
CA LEU A 236 15.55 -32.20 5.18
C LEU A 236 14.24 -31.66 4.60
N LYS A 237 13.30 -31.21 5.44
CA LYS A 237 12.05 -30.61 5.00
C LYS A 237 12.28 -29.39 4.09
N TYR A 238 13.16 -28.47 4.48
CA TYR A 238 13.43 -27.28 3.66
C TYR A 238 14.11 -27.62 2.32
N PHE A 239 15.07 -28.55 2.31
CA PHE A 239 15.73 -28.96 1.07
C PHE A 239 14.80 -29.73 0.14
N GLN A 240 13.92 -30.56 0.68
CA GLN A 240 12.92 -31.29 -0.09
C GLN A 240 11.89 -30.33 -0.72
N ASP A 241 11.47 -29.29 0.01
CA ASP A 241 10.58 -28.25 -0.53
C ASP A 241 11.19 -27.54 -1.75
N ILE A 242 12.49 -27.19 -1.69
CA ILE A 242 13.22 -26.64 -2.85
C ILE A 242 13.21 -27.64 -4.02
N LYS A 243 13.51 -28.91 -3.75
CA LYS A 243 13.58 -29.94 -4.79
C LYS A 243 12.23 -30.18 -5.48
N ASP A 244 11.15 -30.19 -4.71
CA ASP A 244 9.84 -30.58 -5.19
C ASP A 244 9.08 -29.41 -5.84
N ASN A 245 9.29 -28.17 -5.35
CA ASN A 245 8.49 -27.02 -5.75
C ASN A 245 9.28 -25.92 -6.49
N TYR A 246 10.61 -25.98 -6.53
CA TYR A 246 11.47 -24.91 -7.07
C TYR A 246 12.62 -25.46 -7.92
N ASP A 247 12.35 -26.48 -8.73
CA ASP A 247 13.34 -27.22 -9.54
C ASP A 247 14.12 -26.36 -10.55
N ALA A 248 13.50 -25.27 -11.04
CA ALA A 248 14.13 -24.30 -11.93
C ALA A 248 15.04 -23.29 -11.21
N SER A 249 15.06 -23.26 -9.88
CA SER A 249 15.88 -22.32 -9.10
C SER A 249 17.36 -22.71 -9.11
N PRO A 250 18.29 -21.73 -8.99
CA PRO A 250 19.71 -22.03 -8.80
C PRO A 250 19.98 -22.93 -7.59
N GLU A 251 19.17 -22.81 -6.53
CA GLU A 251 19.27 -23.58 -5.29
C GLU A 251 19.01 -25.07 -5.51
N ALA A 252 18.08 -25.45 -6.40
CA ALA A 252 17.74 -26.85 -6.68
C ALA A 252 18.94 -27.68 -7.14
N SER A 253 19.92 -27.06 -7.82
CA SER A 253 21.15 -27.74 -8.24
C SER A 253 22.03 -28.22 -7.08
N GLN A 254 21.83 -27.68 -5.86
CA GLN A 254 22.66 -27.95 -4.69
C GLN A 254 21.98 -28.85 -3.64
N VAL A 255 20.65 -29.02 -3.71
CA VAL A 255 19.90 -29.63 -2.59
C VAL A 255 20.09 -31.14 -2.47
N ASP A 256 20.37 -31.88 -3.55
CA ASP A 256 20.53 -33.33 -3.48
C ASP A 256 21.66 -33.76 -2.53
N ALA A 257 22.81 -33.07 -2.60
CA ALA A 257 23.92 -33.32 -1.68
C ALA A 257 23.56 -32.97 -0.23
N LEU A 258 22.80 -31.89 -0.03
CA LEU A 258 22.38 -31.43 1.29
C LEU A 258 21.32 -32.35 1.91
N ILE A 259 20.42 -32.90 1.10
CA ILE A 259 19.46 -33.94 1.50
C ILE A 259 20.22 -35.16 2.03
N GLY A 260 21.26 -35.62 1.32
CA GLY A 260 22.08 -36.75 1.77
C GLY A 260 22.79 -36.50 3.11
N LEU A 261 23.16 -35.25 3.42
CA LEU A 261 23.75 -34.89 4.73
C LEU A 261 22.72 -34.79 5.86
N ALA A 262 21.46 -34.48 5.51
CA ALA A 262 20.35 -34.35 6.46
C ALA A 262 19.66 -35.70 6.78
N GLN A 263 20.04 -36.78 6.09
CA GLN A 263 19.61 -38.15 6.38
C GLN A 263 20.38 -38.80 7.54
#